data_AF-A0A8T4PUW0-F1
#
_entry.id   AF-A0A8T4PUW0-F1
#
_cell.length_a   1.000
_cell.length_b   1.000
_cell.length_c   1.000
_cell.angle_alpha   90.00
_cell.angle_beta   90.00
_cell.angle_gamma   90.00
#
_symmetry.space_group_name_H-M   'P 1'
#
loop_
_entity.id
_entity.type
_entity.pdbx_description
1 polymer ?
#
loop_
_entity_poly.entity_id
_entity_poly.type
_entity_poly.pdbx_seq_one_letter_code
_entity_poly.pdbx_strand_id
1 'polypeptide(L)'
;MMQMRDWISGLVGALVFLLGLMPLMGKFEFLNNLPVSLLTWIVAGAGFYLAINSIIEITNSNVIGWWSFGVAIAVLIIGLFPLLHSFGIGSAWFQFNWLNRAAYNIIFIIEGVFLMIATFAMEL
;
A
#
# COMPACT_ATOMS: atom_id res chain seq x y z
N MET A 1 11.69 -21.51 -4.37
CA MET A 1 10.43 -21.99 -4.99
C MET A 1 9.34 -21.16 -4.36
N MET A 2 8.82 -20.19 -5.12
CA MET A 2 7.93 -19.16 -4.59
C MET A 2 6.71 -19.79 -3.95
N GLN A 3 6.43 -19.38 -2.72
CA GLN A 3 5.23 -19.80 -2.02
C GLN A 3 4.05 -19.00 -2.57
N MET A 4 2.84 -19.57 -2.49
CA MET A 4 1.61 -18.87 -2.90
C MET A 4 1.44 -17.49 -2.23
N ARG A 5 1.96 -17.35 -1.00
CA ARG A 5 2.01 -16.09 -0.26
C ARG A 5 2.80 -14.98 -0.96
N ASP A 6 3.90 -15.35 -1.60
CA ASP A 6 4.80 -14.39 -2.25
C ASP A 6 4.07 -13.81 -3.48
N TRP A 7 3.42 -14.67 -4.28
CA TRP A 7 2.55 -14.25 -5.38
C TRP A 7 1.41 -13.32 -4.97
N ILE A 8 0.79 -13.56 -3.80
CA ILE A 8 -0.25 -12.67 -3.26
C ILE A 8 0.34 -11.30 -2.92
N SER A 9 1.53 -11.25 -2.31
CA SER A 9 2.23 -10.00 -2.01
C SER A 9 2.56 -9.22 -3.29
N GLY A 10 2.98 -9.93 -4.35
CA GLY A 10 3.28 -9.32 -5.65
C GLY A 10 2.04 -8.77 -6.33
N LEU A 11 0.92 -9.50 -6.25
CA LEU A 11 -0.37 -9.05 -6.77
C LEU A 11 -0.89 -7.83 -5.99
N VAL A 12 -0.75 -7.82 -4.66
CA VAL A 12 -1.09 -6.65 -3.83
C VAL A 12 -0.23 -5.44 -4.21
N GLY A 13 1.09 -5.64 -4.38
CA GLY A 13 2.00 -4.58 -4.84
C GLY A 13 1.62 -4.04 -6.22
N ALA A 14 1.28 -4.91 -7.15
CA ALA A 14 0.81 -4.53 -8.48
C ALA A 14 -0.50 -3.75 -8.43
N LEU A 15 -1.45 -4.14 -7.57
CA LEU A 15 -2.69 -3.40 -7.39
C LEU A 15 -2.43 -2.00 -6.82
N VAL A 16 -1.60 -1.88 -5.78
CA VAL A 16 -1.24 -0.56 -5.19
C VAL A 16 -0.53 0.32 -6.23
N PHE A 17 0.41 -0.25 -6.98
CA PHE A 17 1.11 0.44 -8.07
C PHE A 17 0.13 0.97 -9.12
N LEU A 18 -0.75 0.10 -9.61
CA LEU A 18 -1.73 0.48 -10.63
C LEU A 18 -2.69 1.54 -10.07
N LEU A 19 -3.15 1.43 -8.83
CA LEU A 19 -4.02 2.43 -8.19
C LEU A 19 -3.36 3.81 -8.09
N GLY A 20 -2.04 3.88 -7.91
CA GLY A 20 -1.29 5.14 -7.96
C GLY A 20 -1.07 5.65 -9.39
N LEU A 21 -0.74 4.76 -10.33
CA LEU A 21 -0.40 5.11 -11.71
C LEU A 21 -1.62 5.55 -12.53
N MET A 22 -2.73 4.85 -12.41
CA MET A 22 -3.89 5.01 -13.29
C MET A 22 -4.53 6.41 -13.21
N PRO A 23 -4.70 7.04 -12.03
CA PRO A 23 -5.18 8.43 -11.94
C PRO A 23 -4.25 9.45 -12.60
N LEU A 24 -2.93 9.21 -12.59
CA LEU A 24 -1.96 10.09 -13.25
C LEU A 24 -2.00 9.99 -14.78
N MET A 25 -2.40 8.83 -15.31
CA MET A 25 -2.53 8.64 -16.74
C MET A 25 -3.77 9.33 -17.32
N GLY A 26 -4.74 9.73 -16.50
CA GLY A 26 -5.93 10.51 -16.91
C GLY A 26 -6.87 9.80 -17.89
N LYS A 27 -6.61 8.54 -18.26
CA LYS A 27 -7.31 7.81 -19.34
C LYS A 27 -8.35 6.79 -18.86
N PHE A 28 -8.44 6.55 -17.55
CA PHE A 28 -9.34 5.53 -17.00
C PHE A 28 -10.46 6.15 -16.15
N GLU A 29 -11.56 6.51 -16.80
CA GLU A 29 -12.73 7.10 -16.13
C GLU A 29 -13.34 6.17 -15.07
N PHE A 30 -13.31 4.85 -15.29
CA PHE A 30 -13.82 3.86 -14.32
C PHE A 30 -13.15 3.98 -12.95
N LEU A 31 -11.83 4.23 -12.92
CA LEU A 31 -11.06 4.33 -11.67
C LEU A 31 -11.19 5.71 -11.02
N ASN A 32 -11.36 6.76 -11.83
CA ASN A 32 -11.71 8.08 -11.33
C ASN A 32 -13.11 8.10 -10.68
N ASN A 33 -13.98 7.17 -11.09
CA ASN A 33 -15.32 6.98 -10.55
C ASN A 33 -15.39 5.98 -9.39
N LEU A 34 -14.28 5.32 -9.03
CA LEU A 34 -14.28 4.48 -7.84
C LEU A 34 -14.47 5.36 -6.59
N PRO A 35 -15.37 4.98 -5.67
CA PRO A 35 -15.55 5.74 -4.44
C PRO A 35 -14.23 5.73 -3.68
N VAL A 36 -13.76 6.93 -3.32
CA VAL A 36 -12.50 7.13 -2.58
C VAL A 36 -12.45 6.24 -1.34
N SER A 37 -13.59 5.98 -0.69
CA SER A 37 -13.66 5.09 0.48
C SER A 37 -13.25 3.65 0.17
N LEU A 38 -13.62 3.10 -0.99
CA LEU A 38 -13.25 1.74 -1.38
C LEU A 38 -11.74 1.64 -1.61
N LEU A 39 -11.13 2.66 -2.21
CA LEU A 39 -9.69 2.70 -2.43
C LEU A 39 -8.93 2.74 -1.10
N THR A 40 -9.38 3.54 -0.12
CA THR A 40 -8.76 3.56 1.22
C THR A 40 -8.88 2.23 1.95
N TRP A 41 -10.01 1.52 1.81
CA TRP A 41 -10.16 0.16 2.35
C TRP A 41 -9.17 -0.83 1.73
N ILE A 42 -9.01 -0.81 0.40
CA ILE A 42 -8.07 -1.69 -0.31
C ILE A 42 -6.65 -1.43 0.18
N VAL A 43 -6.27 -0.16 0.32
CA VAL A 43 -4.92 0.24 0.73
C VAL A 43 -4.64 -0.11 2.17
N ALA A 44 -5.60 0.13 3.07
CA ALA A 44 -5.47 -0.26 4.47
C ALA A 44 -5.33 -1.79 4.61
N GLY A 45 -6.14 -2.55 3.88
CA GLY A 45 -6.05 -4.02 3.84
C GLY A 45 -4.72 -4.52 3.28
N ALA A 46 -4.25 -3.91 2.19
CA ALA A 46 -2.94 -4.20 1.59
C ALA A 46 -1.80 -3.92 2.58
N GLY A 47 -1.73 -2.73 3.16
CA GLY A 47 -0.71 -2.35 4.13
C GLY A 47 -0.71 -3.26 5.36
N PHE A 48 -1.88 -3.66 5.85
CA PHE A 48 -2.00 -4.58 6.98
C PHE A 48 -1.46 -5.98 6.64
N TYR A 49 -1.85 -6.54 5.49
CA TYR A 49 -1.35 -7.83 5.01
C TYR A 49 0.18 -7.83 4.88
N LEU A 50 0.75 -6.75 4.37
CA LEU A 50 2.18 -6.59 4.17
C LEU A 50 2.93 -6.45 5.49
N ALA A 51 2.33 -5.77 6.48
CA ALA A 51 2.92 -5.66 7.82
C ALA A 51 3.05 -7.05 8.46
N ILE A 52 2.03 -7.92 8.29
CA ILE A 52 2.08 -9.31 8.77
C ILE A 52 3.20 -10.08 8.07
N ASN A 53 3.29 -10.02 6.74
CA ASN A 53 4.34 -10.74 6.00
C ASN A 53 5.75 -10.25 6.40
N SER A 54 5.91 -8.95 6.57
CA SER A 54 7.21 -8.37 6.96
C SER A 54 7.62 -8.79 8.37
N ILE A 55 6.68 -8.96 9.31
CA ILE A 55 6.96 -9.51 10.64
C ILE A 55 7.50 -10.95 10.54
N ILE A 56 6.89 -11.78 9.67
CA ILE A 56 7.36 -13.16 9.44
C ILE A 56 8.79 -13.17 8.88
N GLU A 57 9.12 -12.25 7.97
CA GLU A 57 10.48 -12.10 7.44
C GLU A 57 11.49 -11.63 8.49
N ILE A 58 11.12 -10.66 9.34
CA ILE A 58 11.96 -10.19 10.44
C ILE A 58 12.29 -11.35 11.37
N THR A 59 11.31 -12.23 11.67
CA THR A 59 11.56 -13.41 12.50
C THR A 59 12.49 -14.43 11.85
N ASN A 60 12.63 -14.43 10.52
CA ASN A 60 13.58 -15.25 9.77
C ASN A 60 14.97 -14.57 9.62
N SER A 61 15.26 -13.51 10.39
CA SER A 61 16.53 -12.78 10.42
C SER A 61 16.94 -12.12 9.09
N ASN A 62 15.99 -11.84 8.20
CA ASN A 62 16.26 -11.12 6.96
C ASN A 62 16.21 -9.61 7.20
N VAL A 63 17.32 -8.90 6.95
CA VAL A 63 17.40 -7.42 7.06
C VAL A 63 16.38 -6.74 6.13
N ILE A 64 16.06 -7.37 5.00
CA ILE A 64 15.07 -6.87 4.04
C ILE A 64 13.69 -6.76 4.71
N GLY A 65 13.34 -7.68 5.63
CA GLY A 65 12.06 -7.67 6.35
C GLY A 65 11.81 -6.39 7.15
N TRP A 66 12.86 -5.74 7.67
CA TRP A 66 12.73 -4.46 8.37
C TRP A 66 12.37 -3.30 7.44
N TRP A 67 12.93 -3.31 6.22
CA TRP A 67 12.60 -2.32 5.20
C TRP A 67 11.18 -2.54 4.67
N SER A 68 10.82 -3.78 4.36
CA SER A 68 9.46 -4.17 3.97
C SER A 68 8.43 -3.76 5.03
N PHE A 69 8.77 -3.93 6.31
CA PHE A 69 7.90 -3.55 7.42
C PHE A 69 7.71 -2.03 7.49
N GLY A 70 8.78 -1.25 7.35
CA GLY A 70 8.68 0.23 7.35
C GLY A 70 7.76 0.74 6.24
N VAL A 71 7.94 0.22 5.03
CA VAL A 71 7.08 0.47 3.84
C VAL A 71 5.63 0.07 4.13
N ALA A 72 5.41 -1.16 4.64
CA ALA A 72 4.07 -1.65 4.95
C ALA A 72 3.34 -0.80 6.00
N ILE A 73 4.05 -0.32 7.02
CA ILE A 73 3.49 0.58 8.03
C ILE A 73 3.15 1.95 7.43
N ALA A 74 3.98 2.48 6.55
CA ALA A 74 3.67 3.73 5.85
C ALA A 74 2.39 3.60 5.00
N VAL A 75 2.29 2.53 4.19
CA VAL A 75 1.09 2.24 3.40
C VAL A 75 -0.14 2.05 4.29
N LEU A 76 0.00 1.30 5.39
CA LEU A 76 -1.08 1.09 6.35
C LEU A 76 -1.54 2.41 6.95
N ILE A 77 -0.65 3.31 7.37
CA ILE A 77 -1.01 4.63 7.90
C ILE A 77 -1.76 5.46 6.85
N ILE A 78 -1.26 5.48 5.62
CA ILE A 78 -1.85 6.26 4.52
C ILE A 78 -3.26 5.75 4.16
N GLY A 79 -3.51 4.44 4.27
CA GLY A 79 -4.85 3.86 4.08
C GLY A 79 -5.76 3.98 5.30
N LEU A 80 -5.23 3.73 6.50
CA LEU A 80 -5.97 3.60 7.76
C LEU A 80 -6.40 4.95 8.33
N PHE A 81 -5.58 5.99 8.24
CA PHE A 81 -5.91 7.29 8.85
C PHE A 81 -7.13 7.94 8.22
N PRO A 82 -7.25 8.05 6.88
CA PRO A 82 -8.45 8.60 6.25
C PRO A 82 -9.67 7.71 6.52
N LEU A 83 -9.47 6.40 6.65
CA LEU A 83 -10.50 5.45 7.02
C LEU A 83 -11.05 5.75 8.42
N LEU A 84 -10.18 5.85 9.43
CA LEU A 84 -10.56 6.17 10.81
C LEU A 84 -11.30 7.51 10.87
N HIS A 85 -10.80 8.51 10.15
CA HIS A 85 -11.46 9.81 10.06
C HIS A 85 -12.88 9.69 9.49
N SER A 86 -13.11 8.84 8.48
CA SER A 86 -14.45 8.62 7.92
C SER A 86 -15.47 8.05 8.92
N PHE A 87 -14.99 7.40 9.98
CA PHE A 87 -15.79 6.92 11.11
C PHE A 87 -15.90 7.93 12.27
N GLY A 88 -15.39 9.15 12.10
CA GLY A 88 -15.33 10.17 13.17
C GLY A 88 -14.25 9.91 14.22
N ILE A 89 -13.28 9.03 13.91
CA ILE A 89 -12.18 8.68 14.82
C ILE A 89 -10.92 9.43 14.38
N GLY A 90 -10.36 10.28 15.26
CA GLY A 90 -9.11 11.00 15.04
C GLY A 90 -9.27 12.49 14.74
N SER A 91 -8.15 13.16 14.45
CA SER A 91 -8.12 14.60 14.17
C SER A 91 -8.24 14.89 12.67
N ALA A 92 -8.53 16.14 12.30
CA ALA A 92 -8.62 16.58 10.90
C ALA A 92 -7.34 16.32 10.08
N TRP A 93 -6.19 16.07 10.72
CA TRP A 93 -4.92 15.78 10.05
C TRP A 93 -4.92 14.41 9.36
N PHE A 94 -5.81 13.50 9.78
CA PHE A 94 -5.92 12.14 9.22
C PHE A 94 -6.54 12.11 7.81
N GLN A 95 -7.16 13.21 7.38
CA GLN A 95 -7.69 13.34 6.02
C GLN A 95 -6.59 13.55 4.96
N PHE A 96 -5.36 13.85 5.39
CA PHE A 96 -4.25 14.23 4.50
C PHE A 96 -4.60 15.33 3.48
N ASN A 97 -5.51 16.25 3.82
CA ASN A 97 -5.91 17.36 2.93
C ASN A 97 -4.74 18.27 2.52
N TRP A 98 -3.65 18.24 3.29
CA TRP A 98 -2.41 18.95 3.01
C TRP A 98 -1.54 18.26 1.94
N LEU A 99 -1.78 16.98 1.67
CA LEU A 99 -1.03 16.20 0.70
C LEU A 99 -1.69 16.33 -0.66
N ASN A 100 -0.96 16.86 -1.64
CA ASN A 100 -1.46 16.97 -3.01
C ASN A 100 -1.82 15.56 -3.54
N ARG A 101 -2.97 15.42 -4.22
CA ARG A 101 -3.40 14.17 -4.87
C ARG A 101 -2.29 13.57 -5.76
N ALA A 102 -1.52 14.40 -6.46
CA ALA A 102 -0.39 13.93 -7.24
C ALA A 102 0.71 13.29 -6.38
N ALA A 103 1.03 13.89 -5.22
CA ALA A 103 2.01 13.34 -4.29
C ALA A 103 1.53 12.01 -3.67
N TYR A 104 0.24 11.91 -3.32
CA TYR A 104 -0.37 10.66 -2.85
C TYR A 104 -0.23 9.53 -3.88
N ASN A 105 -0.54 9.83 -5.15
CA ASN A 105 -0.41 8.87 -6.26
C ASN A 105 1.05 8.45 -6.50
N ILE A 106 2.00 9.40 -6.42
CA ILE A 106 3.43 9.09 -6.55
C ILE A 106 3.90 8.17 -5.42
N ILE A 107 3.48 8.43 -4.17
CA ILE A 107 3.78 7.55 -3.04
C ILE A 107 3.25 6.14 -3.35
N PHE A 108 2.00 6.00 -3.77
CA PHE A 108 1.43 4.69 -4.12
C PHE A 108 2.19 3.95 -5.22
N ILE A 109 2.68 4.67 -6.22
CA ILE A 109 3.50 4.08 -7.28
C ILE A 109 4.81 3.55 -6.69
N ILE A 110 5.51 4.38 -5.92
CA ILE A 110 6.79 4.01 -5.30
C ILE A 110 6.61 2.81 -4.36
N GLU A 111 5.60 2.88 -3.49
CA GLU A 111 5.24 1.82 -2.54
C GLU A 111 4.87 0.53 -3.28
N GLY A 112 3.98 0.60 -4.29
CA GLY A 112 3.60 -0.55 -5.10
C GLY A 112 4.81 -1.22 -5.79
N VAL A 113 5.77 -0.43 -6.28
CA VAL A 113 7.04 -0.95 -6.83
C VAL A 113 7.86 -1.64 -5.75
N PHE A 114 8.04 -1.05 -4.58
CA PHE A 114 8.77 -1.68 -3.48
C PHE A 114 8.15 -3.00 -3.06
N LEU A 115 6.83 -3.11 -3.06
CA LEU A 115 6.11 -4.33 -2.71
C LEU A 115 6.26 -5.43 -3.76
N MET A 116 6.22 -5.06 -5.04
CA MET A 116 6.53 -5.99 -6.12
C MET A 116 7.98 -6.46 -6.03
N ILE A 117 8.94 -5.56 -5.76
CA ILE A 117 10.36 -5.93 -5.60
C ILE A 117 10.55 -6.84 -4.38
N ALA A 118 9.93 -6.51 -3.24
CA ALA A 118 10.00 -7.32 -2.02
C ALA A 118 9.51 -8.75 -2.28
N THR A 119 8.47 -8.92 -3.09
CA THR A 119 7.97 -10.24 -3.51
C THR A 119 9.03 -11.09 -4.20
N PHE A 120 9.85 -10.50 -5.06
CA PHE A 120 10.93 -11.22 -5.74
C PHE A 120 12.19 -11.35 -4.88
N ALA A 121 12.41 -10.41 -3.96
CA ALA A 121 13.54 -10.44 -3.02
C ALA A 121 13.37 -11.50 -1.91
N MET A 122 12.15 -11.97 -1.64
CA MET A 122 11.88 -13.06 -0.68
C MET A 122 12.55 -14.40 -1.04
N GLU A 123 13.00 -14.59 -2.28
CA GLU A 123 13.67 -15.83 -2.72
C GLU A 123 15.20 -15.80 -2.67
N LEU A 124 15.83 -14.64 -2.45
CA LEU A 124 17.29 -14.48 -2.37
C LEU A 124 17.81 -14.64 -0.94
#